data_AF-A0A024Q908-F1
#
_entry.id   AF-A0A024Q908-F1
#
_cell.length_a   1.000
_cell.length_b   1.000
_cell.length_c   1.000
_cell.angle_alpha   90.00
_cell.angle_beta   90.00
_cell.angle_gamma   90.00
#
_symmetry.space_group_name_H-M   'P 1'
#
loop_
_entity.id
_entity.type
_entity.pdbx_description
1 polymer ?
#
loop_
_entity_poly.entity_id
_entity_poly.type
_entity_poly.pdbx_seq_one_letter_code
_entity_poly.pdbx_strand_id
1 'polypeptide(L)'
;MGDSSSSSFFIRVSNIFEYGKIKINVVNTNEKVCVKMKKIIKYILIITSLLVFIGFSVFWIWSEQTYEASNNLSTFLGNDTMEYQQNWLVFEPENQQAKTGIILYPGAKVEPEAYSYYGDTLSKEGYLVIIPEVLFNFAIFDQNIAQEIMDYFPTVVQWIIGGHSLGGVAAASFAFNNPTKLDGLILLGSYPTDNNNFTGMDLPMLSIYAKNDGLTTPKEIQETQHLLSQHAELQEIQGGNHAQFGIYGEQKGDGNATISVEEQQRRITDTIKQWLDDANL
;
A
#
# COMPACT_ATOMS: atom_id res chain seq x y z
N MET A 1 12.88 -28.42 59.23
CA MET A 1 13.95 -29.25 58.64
C MET A 1 14.54 -28.37 57.55
N GLY A 2 15.54 -27.53 57.85
CA GLY A 2 16.95 -27.92 58.02
C GLY A 2 17.56 -27.96 56.61
N ASP A 3 18.57 -27.20 56.19
CA ASP A 3 19.70 -26.69 56.96
C ASP A 3 20.32 -25.45 56.31
N SER A 4 20.80 -24.58 57.19
CA SER A 4 21.84 -23.57 56.96
C SER A 4 23.23 -24.21 56.86
N SER A 5 24.10 -23.74 55.97
CA SER A 5 25.55 -23.76 56.25
C SER A 5 26.32 -22.73 55.41
N SER A 6 26.65 -21.65 56.10
CA SER A 6 27.74 -20.72 55.83
C SER A 6 29.12 -21.39 55.85
N SER A 7 30.01 -20.99 54.93
CA SER A 7 31.48 -20.98 55.10
C SER A 7 32.10 -20.45 53.81
N SER A 8 33.09 -19.57 53.75
CA SER A 8 33.87 -18.85 54.76
C SER A 8 34.78 -17.94 53.93
N PHE A 9 34.60 -16.62 54.04
CA PHE A 9 35.44 -15.64 53.38
C PHE A 9 36.80 -15.65 54.08
N PHE A 10 37.87 -16.01 53.36
CA PHE A 10 39.22 -15.96 53.89
C PHE A 10 39.65 -14.50 54.05
N ILE A 11 39.54 -13.96 55.26
CA ILE A 11 40.26 -12.76 55.67
C ILE A 11 41.59 -13.22 56.29
N ARG A 12 42.67 -13.11 55.52
CA ARG A 12 44.03 -13.29 56.02
C ARG A 12 44.53 -11.94 56.55
N VAL A 13 44.36 -11.70 57.84
CA VAL A 13 45.07 -10.62 58.54
C VAL A 13 46.43 -11.17 58.97
N SER A 14 47.52 -10.59 58.48
CA SER A 14 48.84 -10.81 59.06
C SER A 14 49.66 -9.53 59.01
N ASN A 15 49.83 -8.97 60.20
CA ASN A 15 50.93 -8.17 60.73
C ASN A 15 51.31 -6.82 60.10
N ILE A 16 51.37 -5.86 61.03
CA ILE A 16 51.84 -4.50 60.95
C ILE A 16 53.33 -4.48 60.60
N PHE A 17 53.68 -3.77 59.52
CA PHE A 17 54.99 -3.14 59.34
C PHE A 17 54.74 -1.69 58.93
N GLU A 18 55.13 -0.78 59.81
CA GLU A 18 55.08 0.66 59.60
C GLU A 18 56.33 1.07 58.81
N TYR A 19 56.22 1.24 57.48
CA TYR A 19 57.16 2.01 56.68
C TYR A 19 56.43 2.63 55.48
N GLY A 20 56.25 3.96 55.53
CA GLY A 20 55.87 4.80 54.39
C GLY A 20 54.38 4.82 54.07
N LYS A 21 53.78 6.02 54.11
CA LYS A 21 52.45 6.30 53.55
C LYS A 21 52.44 6.01 52.04
N ILE A 22 52.16 4.78 51.63
CA ILE A 22 51.81 4.47 50.25
C ILE A 22 50.29 4.64 50.13
N LYS A 23 49.85 5.75 49.55
CA LYS A 23 48.46 5.90 49.07
C LYS A 23 48.24 4.91 47.93
N ILE A 24 47.65 3.76 48.21
CA ILE A 24 47.15 2.87 47.16
C ILE A 24 45.85 3.50 46.64
N ASN A 25 45.94 4.21 45.51
CA ASN A 25 44.76 4.60 44.76
C ASN A 25 44.19 3.35 44.07
N VAL A 26 43.25 2.68 44.73
CA VAL A 26 42.39 1.69 44.07
C VAL A 26 41.45 2.47 43.15
N VAL A 27 41.90 2.75 41.93
CA VAL A 27 41.04 3.31 40.89
C VAL A 27 40.02 2.25 40.55
N ASN A 28 38.76 2.47 40.92
CA ASN A 28 37.64 1.58 40.60
C ASN A 28 37.47 1.51 39.07
N THR A 29 38.11 0.51 38.46
CA THR A 29 38.15 0.31 37.00
C THR A 29 36.76 0.01 36.44
N ASN A 30 35.90 -0.64 37.23
CA ASN A 30 34.53 -1.01 36.83
C ASN A 30 33.62 0.20 36.59
N GLU A 31 33.77 1.26 37.39
CA GLU A 31 32.97 2.47 37.27
C GLU A 31 33.35 3.29 36.02
N LYS A 32 34.66 3.41 35.74
CA LYS A 32 35.16 4.08 34.53
C LYS A 32 34.80 3.32 33.25
N VAL A 33 34.83 1.98 33.27
CA VAL A 33 34.42 1.13 32.15
C VAL A 33 32.93 1.26 31.87
N CYS A 34 32.08 1.25 32.91
CA CYS A 34 30.63 1.40 32.77
C CYS A 34 30.25 2.80 32.22
N VAL A 35 30.92 3.87 32.66
CA VAL A 35 30.71 5.24 32.13
C VAL A 35 31.16 5.36 30.67
N LYS A 36 32.28 4.73 30.29
CA LYS A 36 32.78 4.74 28.89
C LYS A 36 31.86 3.95 27.96
N MET A 37 31.32 2.80 28.40
CA MET A 37 30.31 2.03 27.67
C MET A 37 29.01 2.82 27.45
N LYS A 38 28.50 3.53 28.47
CA LYS A 38 27.31 4.39 28.33
C LYS A 38 27.51 5.51 27.30
N LYS A 39 28.71 6.09 27.21
CA LYS A 39 29.06 7.10 26.19
C LYS A 39 29.11 6.49 24.79
N ILE A 40 29.73 5.32 24.63
CA ILE A 40 29.78 4.62 23.33
C ILE A 40 28.38 4.23 22.85
N ILE A 41 27.54 3.67 23.73
CA ILE A 41 26.13 3.35 23.41
C ILE A 41 25.38 4.61 23.00
N LYS A 42 25.57 5.74 23.70
CA LYS A 42 24.97 7.03 23.32
C LYS A 42 25.40 7.47 21.92
N TYR A 43 26.69 7.39 21.58
CA TYR A 43 27.16 7.75 20.23
C TYR A 43 26.66 6.79 19.16
N ILE A 44 26.60 5.48 19.43
CA ILE A 44 26.01 4.50 18.52
C ILE A 44 24.54 4.85 18.27
N LEU A 45 23.75 5.08 19.33
CA LEU A 45 22.34 5.46 19.18
C LEU A 45 22.17 6.77 18.39
N ILE A 46 23.01 7.77 18.62
CA ILE A 46 22.99 9.04 17.86
C ILE A 46 23.32 8.78 16.38
N ILE A 47 24.36 8.01 16.09
CA ILE A 47 24.78 7.71 14.72
C ILE A 47 23.70 6.88 14.02
N THR A 48 23.18 5.84 14.66
CA THR A 48 22.09 5.02 14.12
C THR A 48 20.84 5.87 13.87
N SER A 49 20.44 6.72 14.82
CA SER A 49 19.32 7.64 14.64
C SER A 49 19.54 8.61 13.48
N LEU A 50 20.76 9.13 13.32
CA LEU A 50 21.09 10.01 12.20
C LEU A 50 21.03 9.27 10.87
N LEU A 51 21.51 8.04 10.81
CA LEU A 51 21.44 7.20 9.60
C LEU A 51 19.99 6.85 9.24
N VAL A 52 19.16 6.51 10.22
CA VAL A 52 17.72 6.27 10.01
C VAL A 52 17.05 7.54 9.51
N PHE A 53 17.35 8.70 10.09
CA PHE A 53 16.81 9.98 9.64
C PHE A 53 17.20 10.30 8.20
N ILE A 54 18.48 10.16 7.85
CA ILE A 54 18.95 10.38 6.47
C ILE A 54 18.29 9.39 5.51
N GLY A 55 18.22 8.11 5.88
CA GLY A 55 17.56 7.08 5.08
C GLY A 55 16.08 7.39 4.85
N PHE A 56 15.38 7.83 5.89
CA PHE A 56 13.98 8.26 5.81
C PHE A 56 13.80 9.49 4.90
N SER A 57 14.65 10.52 5.04
CA SER A 57 14.57 11.71 4.17
C SER A 57 14.85 11.38 2.70
N VAL A 58 15.82 10.52 2.42
CA VAL A 58 16.12 10.07 1.06
C VAL A 58 14.94 9.28 0.49
N PHE A 59 14.37 8.35 1.27
CA PHE A 59 13.19 7.59 0.88
C PHE A 59 12.00 8.51 0.59
N TRP A 60 11.72 9.47 1.47
CA TRP A 60 10.64 10.45 1.30
C TRP A 60 10.81 11.23 -0.01
N ILE A 61 11.98 11.84 -0.24
CA ILE A 61 12.21 12.62 -1.47
C ILE A 61 12.07 11.76 -2.73
N TRP A 62 12.48 10.50 -2.67
CA TRP A 62 12.36 9.57 -3.79
C TRP A 62 10.91 9.11 -4.02
N SER A 63 10.11 8.96 -2.96
CA SER A 63 8.70 8.56 -3.06
C SER A 63 7.83 9.64 -3.69
N GLU A 64 8.20 10.92 -3.54
CA GLU A 64 7.53 12.06 -4.19
C GLU A 64 7.83 12.18 -5.70
N GLN A 65 8.75 11.39 -6.26
CA GLN A 65 9.01 11.41 -7.71
C GLN A 65 7.98 10.54 -8.44
N THR A 66 6.77 11.05 -8.61
CA THR A 66 5.61 10.34 -9.13
C THR A 66 5.58 10.25 -10.67
N TYR A 67 4.75 9.35 -11.17
CA TYR A 67 4.18 9.39 -12.50
C TYR A 67 2.98 10.32 -12.43
N GLU A 68 3.19 11.56 -12.90
CA GLU A 68 2.16 12.58 -12.92
C GLU A 68 1.03 12.20 -13.88
N ALA A 69 -0.18 12.65 -13.56
CA ALA A 69 -1.26 12.57 -14.53
C ALA A 69 -0.87 13.30 -15.82
N SER A 70 -1.17 12.67 -16.95
CA SER A 70 -0.78 13.19 -18.26
C SER A 70 -1.45 14.53 -18.53
N ASN A 71 -0.74 15.46 -19.17
CA ASN A 71 -1.24 16.79 -19.53
C ASN A 71 -2.50 16.75 -20.43
N ASN A 72 -2.77 15.62 -21.09
CA ASN A 72 -3.98 15.41 -21.88
C ASN A 72 -5.15 14.82 -21.07
N LEU A 73 -5.01 14.59 -19.76
CA LEU A 73 -6.08 14.02 -18.93
C LEU A 73 -7.39 14.82 -19.06
N SER A 74 -7.30 16.15 -19.02
CA SER A 74 -8.46 17.05 -19.19
C SER A 74 -9.19 16.87 -20.52
N THR A 75 -8.51 16.37 -21.57
CA THR A 75 -9.16 16.08 -22.85
C THR A 75 -10.08 14.87 -22.79
N PHE A 76 -9.92 14.00 -21.78
CA PHE A 76 -10.74 12.81 -21.58
C PHE A 76 -11.87 13.03 -20.54
N LEU A 77 -11.72 13.99 -19.62
CA LEU A 77 -12.69 14.24 -18.53
C LEU A 77 -13.81 15.24 -18.90
N GLY A 78 -13.77 15.84 -20.09
CA GLY A 78 -14.77 16.85 -20.48
C GLY A 78 -14.68 18.13 -19.64
N ASN A 79 -15.82 18.64 -19.18
CA ASN A 79 -15.90 19.86 -18.36
C ASN A 79 -15.97 19.58 -16.84
N ASP A 80 -15.89 18.31 -16.43
CA ASP A 80 -16.11 17.93 -15.05
C ASP A 80 -14.89 18.27 -14.19
N THR A 81 -15.15 18.91 -13.05
CA THR A 81 -14.11 19.32 -12.14
C THR A 81 -13.77 18.19 -11.19
N MET A 82 -12.48 17.84 -11.12
CA MET A 82 -11.96 16.94 -10.09
C MET A 82 -12.12 17.61 -8.73
N GLU A 83 -13.00 17.07 -7.90
CA GLU A 83 -13.26 17.58 -6.55
C GLU A 83 -12.47 16.78 -5.52
N TYR A 84 -11.62 17.50 -4.79
CA TYR A 84 -10.95 16.96 -3.62
C TYR A 84 -11.82 17.14 -2.38
N GLN A 85 -12.16 16.03 -1.73
CA GLN A 85 -12.71 16.03 -0.38
C GLN A 85 -11.65 15.43 0.55
N GLN A 86 -11.11 16.25 1.46
CA GLN A 86 -9.90 15.93 2.23
C GLN A 86 -8.72 15.68 1.29
N ASN A 87 -8.24 14.43 1.21
CA ASN A 87 -7.15 14.00 0.34
C ASN A 87 -7.63 12.90 -0.62
N TRP A 88 -8.92 12.92 -0.98
CA TRP A 88 -9.52 11.95 -1.89
C TRP A 88 -10.12 12.69 -3.08
N LEU A 89 -9.86 12.18 -4.28
CA LEU A 89 -10.64 12.54 -5.45
C LEU A 89 -11.99 11.83 -5.36
N VAL A 90 -13.06 12.60 -5.31
CA VAL A 90 -14.42 12.09 -5.16
C VAL A 90 -15.23 12.44 -6.41
N PHE A 91 -15.81 11.42 -7.03
CA PHE A 91 -16.70 11.54 -8.17
C PHE A 91 -18.08 11.05 -7.76
N GLU A 92 -19.01 11.99 -7.56
CA GLU A 92 -20.39 11.70 -7.18
C GLU A 92 -21.32 11.80 -8.40
N PRO A 93 -22.38 10.96 -8.47
CA PRO A 93 -23.41 11.12 -9.49
C PRO A 93 -24.24 12.40 -9.27
N GLU A 94 -24.39 13.23 -10.30
CA GLU A 94 -24.98 14.59 -10.20
C GLU A 94 -26.42 14.64 -9.66
N ASN A 95 -27.23 13.60 -9.87
CA ASN A 95 -28.69 13.66 -9.68
C ASN A 95 -29.26 12.61 -8.72
N GLN A 96 -28.40 11.87 -8.02
CA GLN A 96 -28.86 10.84 -7.09
C GLN A 96 -27.82 10.54 -6.02
N GLN A 97 -28.27 9.94 -4.92
CA GLN A 97 -27.36 9.40 -3.93
C GLN A 97 -26.93 8.00 -4.35
N ALA A 98 -25.63 7.80 -4.55
CA ALA A 98 -25.07 6.50 -4.87
C ALA A 98 -25.37 5.47 -3.77
N LYS A 99 -25.79 4.27 -4.17
CA LYS A 99 -25.95 3.11 -3.28
C LYS A 99 -24.71 2.22 -3.28
N THR A 100 -23.96 2.27 -4.37
CA THR A 100 -22.74 1.51 -4.57
C THR A 100 -21.55 2.45 -4.67
N GLY A 101 -20.51 2.16 -3.91
CA GLY A 101 -19.25 2.90 -3.88
C GLY A 101 -18.09 2.06 -4.36
N ILE A 102 -17.17 2.69 -5.09
CA ILE A 102 -15.97 2.08 -5.64
C ILE A 102 -14.76 2.85 -5.12
N ILE A 103 -13.89 2.18 -4.37
CA ILE A 103 -12.62 2.74 -3.89
C ILE A 103 -11.50 2.18 -4.76
N LEU A 104 -10.78 3.05 -5.47
CA LEU A 104 -9.74 2.63 -6.41
C LEU A 104 -8.36 3.09 -5.93
N TYR A 105 -7.53 2.14 -5.48
CA TYR A 105 -6.18 2.42 -5.02
C TYR A 105 -5.22 2.67 -6.18
N PRO A 106 -4.47 3.79 -6.16
CA PRO A 106 -3.50 4.09 -7.20
C PRO A 106 -2.32 3.12 -7.17
N GLY A 107 -1.72 2.92 -8.35
CA GLY A 107 -0.46 2.21 -8.51
C GLY A 107 0.72 2.91 -7.84
N ALA A 108 1.80 2.15 -7.65
CA ALA A 108 3.00 2.66 -6.98
C ALA A 108 3.53 3.92 -7.67
N LYS A 109 3.55 5.02 -6.91
CA LYS A 109 4.02 6.34 -7.36
C LYS A 109 3.21 6.93 -8.50
N VAL A 110 1.99 6.47 -8.77
CA VAL A 110 1.10 7.08 -9.78
C VAL A 110 0.14 8.02 -9.06
N GLU A 111 -0.02 9.23 -9.59
CA GLU A 111 -0.94 10.20 -8.99
C GLU A 111 -2.41 9.76 -9.10
N PRO A 112 -3.26 10.02 -8.08
CA PRO A 112 -4.68 9.72 -8.10
C PRO A 112 -5.41 10.23 -9.34
N GLU A 113 -5.05 11.41 -9.85
CA GLU A 113 -5.66 12.03 -11.03
C GLU A 113 -5.53 11.17 -12.28
N ALA A 114 -4.49 10.34 -12.38
CA ALA A 114 -4.30 9.44 -13.52
C ALA A 114 -5.45 8.42 -13.66
N TYR A 115 -6.26 8.24 -12.62
CA TYR A 115 -7.41 7.34 -12.59
C TYR A 115 -8.75 8.07 -12.72
N SER A 116 -8.76 9.40 -12.90
CA SER A 116 -9.98 10.20 -12.95
C SER A 116 -10.93 9.81 -14.07
N TYR A 117 -10.46 9.17 -15.16
CA TYR A 117 -11.35 8.67 -16.21
C TYR A 117 -12.32 7.61 -15.70
N TYR A 118 -11.88 6.73 -14.79
CA TYR A 118 -12.77 5.77 -14.12
C TYR A 118 -13.79 6.49 -13.25
N GLY A 119 -13.32 7.48 -12.48
CA GLY A 119 -14.16 8.28 -11.60
C GLY A 119 -15.28 8.98 -12.37
N ASP A 120 -14.92 9.69 -13.42
CA ASP A 120 -15.85 10.40 -14.30
C ASP A 120 -16.85 9.47 -15.01
N THR A 121 -16.34 8.40 -15.63
CA THR A 121 -17.18 7.50 -16.44
C THR A 121 -18.16 6.71 -15.58
N LEU A 122 -17.70 6.15 -14.44
CA LEU A 122 -18.54 5.33 -13.58
C LEU A 122 -19.49 6.19 -12.72
N SER A 123 -19.13 7.44 -12.37
CA SER A 123 -20.06 8.33 -11.66
C SER A 123 -21.26 8.72 -12.50
N LYS A 124 -21.07 8.91 -13.81
CA LYS A 124 -22.16 9.12 -14.78
C LYS A 124 -23.12 7.93 -14.89
N GLU A 125 -22.65 6.74 -14.51
CA GLU A 125 -23.45 5.51 -14.44
C GLU A 125 -24.12 5.31 -13.07
N GLY A 126 -23.88 6.20 -12.11
CA GLY A 126 -24.57 6.21 -10.81
C GLY A 126 -23.74 5.71 -9.62
N TYR A 127 -22.47 5.36 -9.83
CA TYR A 127 -21.57 4.90 -8.78
C TYR A 127 -20.89 6.06 -8.07
N LEU A 128 -20.65 5.95 -6.77
CA LEU A 128 -19.69 6.82 -6.09
C LEU A 128 -18.29 6.27 -6.35
N VAL A 129 -17.37 7.06 -6.91
CA VAL A 129 -15.99 6.62 -7.12
C VAL A 129 -15.02 7.49 -6.34
N ILE A 130 -14.11 6.84 -5.61
CA ILE A 130 -13.18 7.51 -4.72
C ILE A 130 -11.78 6.99 -4.99
N ILE A 131 -10.86 7.91 -5.31
CA ILE A 131 -9.45 7.60 -5.54
C ILE A 131 -8.63 8.35 -4.48
N PRO A 132 -8.14 7.65 -3.44
CA PRO A 132 -7.42 8.30 -2.36
C PRO A 132 -5.99 8.66 -2.76
N GLU A 133 -5.51 9.82 -2.28
CA GLU A 133 -4.08 9.99 -2.02
C GLU A 133 -3.65 9.02 -0.91
N VAL A 134 -2.50 8.39 -1.08
CA VAL A 134 -1.97 7.38 -0.16
C VAL A 134 -0.57 7.75 0.29
N LEU A 135 -0.21 7.38 1.52
CA LEU A 135 1.07 7.68 2.14
C LEU A 135 2.23 7.26 1.23
N PHE A 136 3.12 8.21 0.99
CA PHE A 136 4.30 8.06 0.14
C PHE A 136 4.00 7.66 -1.31
N ASN A 137 2.75 7.80 -1.79
CA ASN A 137 2.30 7.30 -3.08
C ASN A 137 2.40 5.76 -3.21
N PHE A 138 2.29 5.04 -2.07
CA PHE A 138 2.24 3.58 -2.05
C PHE A 138 1.06 3.09 -1.20
N ALA A 139 0.00 2.62 -1.86
CA ALA A 139 -1.21 2.13 -1.18
C ALA A 139 -0.95 0.99 -0.17
N ILE A 140 0.17 0.27 -0.29
CA ILE A 140 0.53 -0.78 0.66
C ILE A 140 0.78 -0.26 2.09
N PHE A 141 1.14 1.02 2.25
CA PHE A 141 1.30 1.65 3.56
C PHE A 141 -0.03 2.14 4.15
N ASP A 142 -1.07 2.27 3.31
CA ASP A 142 -2.35 2.90 3.62
C ASP A 142 -3.56 2.01 3.31
N GLN A 143 -3.39 0.69 3.39
CA GLN A 143 -4.43 -0.26 3.03
C GLN A 143 -5.78 -0.01 3.75
N ASN A 144 -5.75 0.58 4.95
CA ASN A 144 -6.93 0.85 5.76
C ASN A 144 -7.66 2.16 5.41
N ILE A 145 -7.15 2.97 4.49
CA ILE A 145 -7.84 4.22 4.07
C ILE A 145 -9.25 3.95 3.54
N ALA A 146 -9.47 2.77 2.94
CA ALA A 146 -10.81 2.31 2.55
C ALA A 146 -11.80 2.29 3.73
N GLN A 147 -11.36 1.93 4.94
CA GLN A 147 -12.25 1.97 6.10
C GLN A 147 -12.70 3.39 6.43
N GLU A 148 -11.76 4.35 6.41
CA GLU A 148 -12.05 5.76 6.67
C GLU A 148 -13.02 6.33 5.64
N ILE A 149 -12.84 5.96 4.37
CA ILE A 149 -13.74 6.32 3.27
C ILE A 149 -15.14 5.72 3.49
N MET A 150 -15.24 4.42 3.76
CA MET A 150 -16.52 3.75 3.98
C MET A 150 -17.30 4.36 5.16
N ASP A 151 -16.60 4.71 6.24
CA ASP A 151 -17.21 5.36 7.41
C ASP A 151 -17.67 6.79 7.11
N TYR A 152 -16.99 7.50 6.19
CA TYR A 152 -17.34 8.86 5.77
C TYR A 152 -18.60 8.91 4.88
N PHE A 153 -18.85 7.86 4.10
CA PHE A 153 -20.01 7.74 3.21
C PHE A 153 -21.02 6.67 3.70
N PRO A 154 -21.68 6.89 4.86
CA PRO A 154 -22.52 5.88 5.53
C PRO A 154 -23.81 5.51 4.79
N THR A 155 -24.11 6.21 3.69
CA THR A 155 -25.32 6.00 2.89
C THR A 155 -25.10 5.03 1.73
N VAL A 156 -23.84 4.73 1.42
CA VAL A 156 -23.44 3.66 0.52
C VAL A 156 -23.63 2.33 1.23
N VAL A 157 -24.30 1.40 0.58
CA VAL A 157 -24.67 0.10 1.14
C VAL A 157 -23.89 -1.05 0.52
N GLN A 158 -23.32 -0.84 -0.66
CA GLN A 158 -22.46 -1.80 -1.37
C GLN A 158 -21.10 -1.17 -1.63
N TRP A 159 -20.03 -1.87 -1.30
CA TRP A 159 -18.66 -1.39 -1.48
C TRP A 159 -17.82 -2.35 -2.31
N ILE A 160 -17.26 -1.81 -3.39
CA ILE A 160 -16.25 -2.46 -4.19
C ILE A 160 -14.93 -1.75 -3.92
N ILE A 161 -13.88 -2.54 -3.71
CA ILE A 161 -12.52 -2.01 -3.70
C ILE A 161 -11.78 -2.51 -4.93
N GLY A 162 -10.89 -1.70 -5.46
CA GLY A 162 -9.97 -2.15 -6.48
C GLY A 162 -8.68 -1.39 -6.46
N GLY A 163 -7.78 -1.75 -7.36
CA GLY A 163 -6.56 -0.98 -7.53
C GLY A 163 -5.73 -1.44 -8.70
N HIS A 164 -4.82 -0.56 -9.11
CA HIS A 164 -3.89 -0.80 -10.19
C HIS A 164 -2.53 -1.26 -9.66
N SER A 165 -1.95 -2.32 -10.25
CA SER A 165 -0.59 -2.77 -9.93
C SER A 165 -0.40 -3.00 -8.43
N LEU A 166 0.55 -2.32 -7.77
CA LEU A 166 0.71 -2.38 -6.31
C LEU A 166 -0.53 -1.88 -5.53
N GLY A 167 -1.31 -0.95 -6.08
CA GLY A 167 -2.60 -0.56 -5.53
C GLY A 167 -3.60 -1.71 -5.49
N GLY A 168 -3.61 -2.56 -6.52
CA GLY A 168 -4.43 -3.77 -6.56
C GLY A 168 -4.00 -4.81 -5.51
N VAL A 169 -2.69 -4.93 -5.25
CA VAL A 169 -2.17 -5.76 -4.15
C VAL A 169 -2.65 -5.25 -2.79
N ALA A 170 -2.61 -3.93 -2.59
CA ALA A 170 -3.10 -3.30 -1.36
C ALA A 170 -4.62 -3.47 -1.19
N ALA A 171 -5.39 -3.31 -2.28
CA ALA A 171 -6.84 -3.53 -2.30
C ALA A 171 -7.19 -5.00 -1.97
N ALA A 172 -6.49 -5.96 -2.57
CA ALA A 172 -6.65 -7.38 -2.27
C ALA A 172 -6.34 -7.68 -0.80
N SER A 173 -5.26 -7.12 -0.26
CA SER A 173 -4.92 -7.30 1.16
C SER A 173 -6.00 -6.73 2.09
N PHE A 174 -6.53 -5.55 1.80
CA PHE A 174 -7.65 -4.98 2.56
C PHE A 174 -8.89 -5.87 2.49
N ALA A 175 -9.25 -6.33 1.28
CA ALA A 175 -10.42 -7.17 1.07
C ALA A 175 -10.33 -8.52 1.78
N PHE A 176 -9.17 -9.18 1.69
CA PHE A 176 -8.91 -10.45 2.36
C PHE A 176 -9.04 -10.34 3.88
N ASN A 177 -8.61 -9.22 4.46
CA ASN A 177 -8.68 -8.96 5.91
C ASN A 177 -10.07 -8.46 6.36
N ASN A 178 -10.94 -8.05 5.43
CA ASN A 178 -12.27 -7.52 5.72
C ASN A 178 -13.36 -8.15 4.83
N PRO A 179 -13.48 -9.48 4.78
CA PRO A 179 -14.30 -10.18 3.77
C PRO A 179 -15.81 -9.91 3.88
N THR A 180 -16.28 -9.31 4.98
CA THR A 180 -17.70 -8.98 5.21
C THR A 180 -18.04 -7.51 4.98
N LYS A 181 -17.07 -6.68 4.60
CA LYS A 181 -17.27 -5.23 4.40
C LYS A 181 -17.35 -4.83 2.93
N LEU A 182 -17.07 -5.77 2.04
CA LEU A 182 -16.96 -5.53 0.61
C LEU A 182 -17.82 -6.54 -0.13
N ASP A 183 -18.38 -6.07 -1.23
CA ASP A 183 -19.24 -6.83 -2.13
C ASP A 183 -18.49 -7.23 -3.41
N GLY A 184 -17.30 -6.68 -3.64
CA GLY A 184 -16.46 -7.04 -4.77
C GLY A 184 -15.02 -6.54 -4.70
N LEU A 185 -14.14 -7.16 -5.50
CA LEU A 185 -12.74 -6.76 -5.66
C LEU A 185 -12.34 -6.67 -7.14
N ILE A 186 -11.82 -5.51 -7.56
CA ILE A 186 -11.31 -5.27 -8.91
C ILE A 186 -9.77 -5.19 -8.91
N LEU A 187 -9.12 -6.01 -9.72
CA LEU A 187 -7.67 -6.05 -9.92
C LEU A 187 -7.34 -5.54 -11.32
N LEU A 188 -6.68 -4.39 -11.41
CA LEU A 188 -6.25 -3.78 -12.68
C LEU A 188 -4.75 -4.00 -12.87
N GLY A 189 -4.34 -4.85 -13.81
CA GLY A 189 -2.93 -5.19 -14.02
C GLY A 189 -2.27 -5.62 -12.70
N SER A 190 -2.94 -6.47 -11.92
CA SER A 190 -2.56 -6.83 -10.56
C SER A 190 -3.06 -8.23 -10.19
N TYR A 191 -2.53 -8.77 -9.09
CA TYR A 191 -2.89 -10.08 -8.54
C TYR A 191 -2.77 -10.08 -7.01
N PRO A 192 -3.51 -10.96 -6.29
CA PRO A 192 -3.29 -11.16 -4.86
C PRO A 192 -1.92 -11.79 -4.58
N THR A 193 -1.34 -11.50 -3.42
CA THR A 193 -0.15 -12.24 -2.95
C THR A 193 -0.53 -13.61 -2.40
N ASP A 194 0.43 -14.53 -2.27
CA ASP A 194 0.21 -15.88 -1.72
C ASP A 194 -0.49 -15.90 -0.35
N ASN A 195 -0.34 -14.82 0.44
CA ASN A 195 -0.98 -14.68 1.75
C ASN A 195 -2.44 -14.22 1.67
N ASN A 196 -2.95 -13.88 0.49
CA ASN A 196 -4.32 -13.45 0.24
C ASN A 196 -5.02 -14.44 -0.71
N ASN A 197 -5.25 -15.67 -0.22
CA ASN A 197 -5.87 -16.73 -1.00
C ASN A 197 -7.41 -16.71 -0.84
N PHE A 198 -8.11 -16.25 -1.87
CA PHE A 198 -9.57 -16.09 -1.91
C PHE A 198 -10.35 -17.36 -2.28
N THR A 199 -9.70 -18.51 -2.51
CA THR A 199 -10.38 -19.74 -2.97
C THR A 199 -11.50 -20.25 -2.06
N GLY A 200 -11.46 -19.91 -0.78
CA GLY A 200 -12.49 -20.25 0.21
C GLY A 200 -13.48 -19.11 0.51
N MET A 201 -13.46 -18.03 -0.28
CA MET A 201 -14.33 -16.87 -0.12
C MET A 201 -15.30 -16.77 -1.32
N ASP A 202 -16.52 -16.32 -1.04
CA ASP A 202 -17.55 -16.10 -2.06
C ASP A 202 -17.52 -14.67 -2.63
N LEU A 203 -16.45 -13.91 -2.39
CA LEU A 203 -16.31 -12.53 -2.86
C LEU A 203 -16.22 -12.51 -4.40
N PRO A 204 -17.13 -11.80 -5.10
CA PRO A 204 -16.99 -11.55 -6.53
C PRO A 204 -15.68 -10.82 -6.83
N MET A 205 -14.97 -11.26 -7.87
CA MET A 205 -13.69 -10.65 -8.24
C MET A 205 -13.63 -10.42 -9.75
N LEU A 206 -13.07 -9.29 -10.16
CA LEU A 206 -12.77 -8.99 -11.55
C LEU A 206 -11.28 -8.72 -11.71
N SER A 207 -10.58 -9.52 -12.49
CA SER A 207 -9.19 -9.29 -12.85
C SER A 207 -9.09 -8.88 -14.31
N ILE A 208 -8.76 -7.61 -14.53
CA ILE A 208 -8.50 -7.05 -15.85
C ILE A 208 -6.99 -6.96 -16.02
N TYR A 209 -6.46 -7.61 -17.05
CA TYR A 209 -5.03 -7.59 -17.37
C TYR A 209 -4.82 -7.26 -18.85
N ALA A 210 -3.62 -6.83 -19.20
CA ALA A 210 -3.33 -6.38 -20.55
C ALA A 210 -2.33 -7.30 -21.27
N LYS A 211 -2.57 -7.53 -22.56
CA LYS A 211 -1.77 -8.48 -23.36
C LYS A 211 -0.29 -8.12 -23.41
N ASN A 212 0.03 -6.83 -23.54
CA ASN A 212 1.39 -6.34 -23.66
C ASN A 212 1.90 -5.76 -22.33
N ASP A 213 1.29 -6.13 -21.21
CA ASP A 213 1.74 -5.75 -19.88
C ASP A 213 3.12 -6.36 -19.60
N GLY A 214 4.13 -5.50 -19.43
CA GLY A 214 5.51 -5.91 -19.14
C GLY A 214 5.86 -5.94 -17.64
N LEU A 215 4.95 -5.49 -16.78
CA LEU A 215 5.17 -5.31 -15.33
C LEU A 215 4.37 -6.31 -14.50
N THR A 216 3.10 -6.51 -14.85
CA THR A 216 2.23 -7.59 -14.38
C THR A 216 1.82 -8.42 -15.59
N THR A 217 2.72 -9.31 -15.97
CA THR A 217 2.63 -10.06 -17.22
C THR A 217 1.41 -10.99 -17.23
N PRO A 218 0.83 -11.30 -18.41
CA PRO A 218 -0.23 -12.32 -18.52
C PRO A 218 0.15 -13.67 -17.91
N LYS A 219 1.46 -13.99 -17.92
CA LYS A 219 2.00 -15.19 -17.29
C LYS A 219 1.87 -15.13 -15.76
N GLU A 220 2.23 -14.02 -15.13
CA GLU A 220 2.06 -13.85 -13.67
C GLU A 220 0.58 -13.90 -13.27
N ILE A 221 -0.31 -13.32 -14.07
CA ILE A 221 -1.76 -13.45 -13.87
C ILE A 221 -2.17 -14.92 -13.95
N GLN A 222 -1.74 -15.67 -14.97
CA GLN A 222 -2.03 -17.10 -15.10
C GLN A 222 -1.53 -17.90 -13.89
N GLU A 223 -0.31 -17.63 -13.44
CA GLU A 223 0.32 -18.33 -12.31
C GLU A 223 -0.40 -18.04 -10.99
N THR A 224 -1.06 -16.90 -10.85
CA THR A 224 -1.76 -16.47 -9.62
C THR A 224 -3.28 -16.70 -9.65
N GLN A 225 -3.85 -17.23 -10.74
CA GLN A 225 -5.29 -17.56 -10.84
C GLN A 225 -5.78 -18.46 -9.71
N HIS A 226 -4.90 -19.33 -9.21
CA HIS A 226 -5.22 -20.25 -8.11
C HIS A 226 -5.44 -19.56 -6.76
N LEU A 227 -5.18 -18.26 -6.65
CA LEU A 227 -5.42 -17.44 -5.45
C LEU A 227 -6.77 -16.72 -5.50
N LEU A 228 -7.47 -16.74 -6.64
CA LEU A 228 -8.73 -16.01 -6.82
C LEU A 228 -9.92 -16.81 -6.26
N SER A 229 -11.03 -16.11 -6.01
CA SER A 229 -12.29 -16.76 -5.61
C SER A 229 -12.86 -17.59 -6.76
N GLN A 230 -13.81 -18.48 -6.45
CA GLN A 230 -14.51 -19.28 -7.46
C GLN A 230 -15.43 -18.43 -8.37
N HIS A 231 -15.72 -17.20 -7.96
CA HIS A 231 -16.52 -16.21 -8.68
C HIS A 231 -15.66 -15.16 -9.40
N ALA A 232 -14.36 -15.43 -9.57
CA ALA A 232 -13.46 -14.52 -10.26
C ALA A 232 -13.64 -14.58 -11.78
N GLU A 233 -13.80 -13.41 -12.39
CA GLU A 233 -13.80 -13.20 -13.83
C GLU A 233 -12.48 -12.59 -14.27
N LEU A 234 -11.93 -13.11 -15.37
CA LEU A 234 -10.64 -12.67 -15.91
C LEU A 234 -10.85 -12.12 -17.32
N GLN A 235 -10.40 -10.89 -17.55
CA GLN A 235 -10.60 -10.17 -18.80
C GLN A 235 -9.28 -9.62 -19.34
N GLU A 236 -8.87 -10.10 -20.52
CA GLU A 236 -7.66 -9.64 -21.19
C GLU A 236 -7.97 -8.47 -22.15
N ILE A 237 -7.33 -7.33 -21.94
CA ILE A 237 -7.36 -6.20 -22.86
C ILE A 237 -6.39 -6.47 -24.03
N GLN A 238 -6.94 -6.92 -25.16
CA GLN A 238 -6.16 -7.11 -26.38
C GLN A 238 -5.53 -5.80 -26.85
N GLY A 239 -4.20 -5.82 -26.95
CA GLY A 239 -3.41 -4.69 -27.42
C GLY A 239 -3.13 -3.62 -26.36
N GLY A 240 -3.64 -3.78 -25.14
CA GLY A 240 -3.29 -2.90 -24.03
C GLY A 240 -1.93 -3.20 -23.41
N ASN A 241 -1.43 -2.32 -22.55
CA ASN A 241 -0.24 -2.51 -21.70
C ASN A 241 -0.52 -2.08 -20.24
N HIS A 242 0.49 -2.14 -19.37
CA HIS A 242 0.35 -1.79 -17.95
C HIS A 242 0.07 -0.30 -17.75
N ALA A 243 0.86 0.56 -18.40
CA ALA A 243 0.87 1.98 -18.09
C ALA A 243 -0.45 2.67 -18.45
N GLN A 244 -1.19 2.11 -19.41
CA GLN A 244 -2.52 2.57 -19.81
C GLN A 244 -3.66 2.10 -18.90
N PHE A 245 -3.39 1.41 -17.78
CA PHE A 245 -4.38 1.28 -16.70
C PHE A 245 -4.60 2.60 -15.96
N GLY A 246 -3.69 3.56 -16.06
CA GLY A 246 -3.94 4.96 -15.76
C GLY A 246 -3.56 5.85 -16.95
N ILE A 247 -3.80 7.15 -16.84
CA ILE A 247 -3.44 8.14 -17.87
C ILE A 247 -2.23 8.94 -17.38
N TYR A 248 -1.07 8.30 -17.26
CA TYR A 248 0.17 8.90 -16.75
C TYR A 248 1.39 8.74 -17.70
N GLY A 249 1.16 8.22 -18.91
CA GLY A 249 2.20 8.04 -19.93
C GLY A 249 2.97 6.73 -19.81
N GLU A 250 4.10 6.64 -20.49
CA GLU A 250 4.90 5.41 -20.56
C GLU A 250 5.61 5.08 -19.24
N GLN A 251 5.71 3.79 -18.92
CA GLN A 251 6.41 3.30 -17.74
C GLN A 251 7.60 2.42 -18.13
N LYS A 252 8.74 2.65 -17.45
CA LYS A 252 9.94 1.85 -17.67
C LYS A 252 9.69 0.38 -17.32
N GLY A 253 9.97 -0.52 -18.26
CA GLY A 253 9.81 -1.96 -18.09
C GLY A 253 8.47 -2.50 -18.60
N ASP A 254 7.55 -1.63 -18.99
CA ASP A 254 6.30 -2.03 -19.62
C ASP A 254 6.48 -2.34 -21.12
N GLY A 255 5.50 -3.03 -21.72
CA GLY A 255 5.41 -3.22 -23.16
C GLY A 255 4.68 -2.07 -23.85
N ASN A 256 4.78 -2.03 -25.18
CA ASN A 256 4.10 -1.03 -26.00
C ASN A 256 2.64 -1.44 -26.25
N ALA A 257 1.69 -0.55 -25.95
CA ALA A 257 0.31 -0.73 -26.38
C ALA A 257 0.17 -0.63 -27.91
N THR A 258 -0.79 -1.35 -28.47
CA THR A 258 -1.21 -1.27 -29.88
C THR A 258 -2.58 -0.61 -30.04
N ILE A 259 -3.23 -0.21 -28.93
CA ILE A 259 -4.45 0.60 -28.88
C ILE A 259 -4.15 1.91 -28.15
N SER A 260 -4.94 2.94 -28.40
CA SER A 260 -4.78 4.23 -27.70
C SER A 260 -5.12 4.10 -26.21
N VAL A 261 -4.60 5.05 -25.42
CA VAL A 261 -4.94 5.22 -24.00
C VAL A 261 -6.46 5.28 -23.82
N GLU A 262 -7.14 6.13 -24.60
CA GLU A 262 -8.60 6.29 -24.58
C GLU A 262 -9.34 4.98 -24.83
N GLU A 263 -8.92 4.20 -25.83
CA GLU A 263 -9.55 2.93 -26.15
C GLU A 263 -9.33 1.89 -25.06
N GLN A 264 -8.16 1.87 -24.42
CA GLN A 264 -7.93 0.99 -23.27
C GLN A 264 -8.79 1.40 -22.08
N GLN A 265 -8.81 2.69 -21.73
CA GLN A 265 -9.61 3.23 -20.62
C GLN A 265 -11.09 2.91 -20.80
N ARG A 266 -11.64 3.17 -22.00
CA ARG A 266 -13.03 2.84 -22.35
C ARG A 266 -13.33 1.36 -22.20
N ARG A 267 -12.46 0.48 -22.71
CA ARG A 267 -12.65 -0.98 -22.57
C ARG A 267 -12.64 -1.42 -21.12
N ILE A 268 -11.79 -0.84 -20.28
CA ILE A 268 -11.71 -1.17 -18.86
C ILE A 268 -13.00 -0.72 -18.16
N THR A 269 -13.46 0.51 -18.35
CA THR A 269 -14.71 1.00 -17.74
C THR A 269 -15.93 0.21 -18.22
N ASP A 270 -16.01 -0.12 -19.51
CA ASP A 270 -17.09 -0.95 -20.06
C ASP A 270 -17.09 -2.35 -19.43
N THR A 271 -15.90 -2.93 -19.22
CA THR A 271 -15.74 -4.25 -18.58
C THR A 271 -16.16 -4.19 -17.11
N ILE A 272 -15.75 -3.15 -16.37
CA ILE A 272 -16.15 -2.95 -14.98
C ILE A 272 -17.66 -2.80 -14.87
N LYS A 273 -18.27 -1.96 -15.71
CA LYS A 273 -19.73 -1.76 -15.73
C LYS A 273 -20.47 -3.06 -16.00
N GLN A 274 -20.09 -3.79 -17.04
CA GLN A 274 -20.72 -5.06 -17.38
C GLN A 274 -20.64 -6.07 -16.22
N TRP A 275 -19.48 -6.15 -15.56
CA TRP A 275 -19.28 -7.03 -14.42
C TRP A 275 -20.14 -6.62 -13.20
N LEU A 276 -20.25 -5.32 -12.91
CA LEU A 276 -21.13 -4.80 -11.84
C LEU A 276 -22.60 -5.17 -12.13
N ASP A 277 -23.06 -4.96 -13.36
CA ASP A 277 -24.41 -5.29 -13.80
C ASP A 277 -24.69 -6.80 -13.66
N ASP A 278 -23.77 -7.66 -14.11
CA ASP A 278 -23.91 -9.12 -14.07
C ASP A 278 -23.87 -9.67 -12.62
N ALA A 279 -23.08 -9.04 -11.75
CA ALA A 279 -22.97 -9.38 -10.34
C ALA A 279 -24.12 -8.81 -9.48
N ASN A 280 -24.98 -7.94 -10.03
CA ASN A 280 -26.00 -7.16 -9.30
C ASN A 280 -25.41 -6.30 -8.17
N LEU A 281 -24.28 -5.64 -8.46
CA LEU A 281 -23.53 -4.77 -7.56
C LEU A 281 -23.79 -3.29 -7.82
#